data_AF-A0A9P6KN45-F1
#
_entry.id   AF-A0A9P6KN45-F1
#
_cell.length_a   1.000
_cell.length_b   1.000
_cell.length_c   1.000
_cell.angle_alpha   90.00
_cell.angle_beta   90.00
_cell.angle_gamma   90.00
#
_symmetry.space_group_name_H-M   'P 1'
#
loop_
_entity.id
_entity.type
_entity.pdbx_description
1 polymer ?
#
loop_
_entity_poly.entity_id
_entity_poly.type
_entity_poly.pdbx_seq_one_letter_code
_entity_poly.pdbx_strand_id
1 'polypeptide(L)'
;MASQTTSSLAYPPADNTTTPVISMALTTTFNSPASTRSLSSSVIPTREPGTPPAPKSGNLTTPDDGWKHGNVIIYNWCAYDVYFVSVGAHYLGGYRNGSATGWGTPEDAIYHAIPSGKYYTEPFRASAGCSYTGAPPYCLLEDKLAGQAVSIKIARSNDTADQNITQLEYALYQNPSTQDTFKRLYYDVSLLDCGAPDVAVTDFNATEAMFARKVKLCPGYAGGVAVTFSADEGGEVCPPVYCDGQSRCFMVYTFDRTRRQESSFTCDKEYRGDLRLDLCVEDGGEGVPGIAGKFSSWAQTATHEVAMLQMNKTAPPLSGTTSLSVLQTVVSTVLQTVTLRIQTSTVVFAATPSNVNTVVSSSTAA
;
A
#
# COMPACT_ATOMS: atom_id res chain seq x y z
N MET A 1 -41.03 20.70 37.11
CA MET A 1 -40.23 21.87 36.69
C MET A 1 -38.86 21.36 36.24
N ALA A 2 -38.29 21.99 35.19
CA ALA A 2 -37.16 21.56 34.33
C ALA A 2 -37.57 20.47 33.31
N SER A 3 -37.92 20.78 32.06
CA SER A 3 -37.28 21.57 30.98
C SER A 3 -35.98 20.95 30.49
N GLN A 4 -36.05 20.22 29.37
CA GLN A 4 -34.93 20.11 28.44
C GLN A 4 -35.44 20.19 26.99
N THR A 5 -34.68 20.98 26.26
CA THR A 5 -34.99 21.65 25.00
C THR A 5 -34.60 20.76 23.83
N THR A 6 -35.47 20.67 22.83
CA THR A 6 -35.14 20.25 21.48
C THR A 6 -34.41 21.38 20.75
N SER A 7 -33.32 21.07 20.04
CA SER A 7 -32.92 21.85 18.87
C SER A 7 -32.16 20.98 17.88
N SER A 8 -32.70 20.94 16.67
CA SER A 8 -32.26 20.27 15.47
C SER A 8 -31.12 21.02 14.78
N LEU A 9 -30.12 20.31 14.28
CA LEU A 9 -29.33 20.73 13.13
C LEU A 9 -29.17 19.53 12.20
N ALA A 10 -29.86 19.61 11.06
CA ALA A 10 -29.72 18.72 9.93
C ALA A 10 -28.47 19.07 9.13
N TYR A 11 -27.76 18.05 8.65
CA TYR A 11 -26.84 18.13 7.51
C TYR A 11 -27.22 17.02 6.50
N PRO A 12 -27.04 17.27 5.19
CA PRO A 12 -27.69 16.55 4.10
C PRO A 12 -27.07 15.17 3.82
N PRO A 13 -27.75 14.30 3.06
CA PRO A 13 -27.31 12.93 2.80
C PRO A 13 -26.11 12.95 1.84
N ALA A 14 -25.00 12.31 2.25
CA ALA A 14 -23.97 11.87 1.33
C ALA A 14 -24.33 10.45 0.87
N ASP A 15 -24.30 10.31 -0.45
CA ASP A 15 -24.78 9.18 -1.22
C ASP A 15 -24.10 7.85 -0.85
N ASN A 16 -24.89 6.79 -0.98
CA ASN A 16 -24.60 5.43 -0.56
C ASN A 16 -23.70 4.75 -1.61
N THR A 17 -22.42 4.60 -1.31
CA THR A 17 -21.57 3.55 -1.89
C THR A 17 -20.62 3.06 -0.80
N THR A 18 -21.12 2.15 0.02
CA THR A 18 -20.38 1.48 1.09
C THR A 18 -19.39 0.50 0.46
N THR A 19 -18.18 0.97 0.15
CA THR A 19 -17.02 0.09 0.20
C THR A 19 -16.88 -0.40 1.63
N PRO A 20 -16.74 -1.71 1.89
CA PRO A 20 -16.49 -2.20 3.24
C PRO A 20 -15.13 -1.66 3.69
N VAL A 21 -15.16 -0.68 4.60
CA VAL A 21 -13.97 -0.30 5.37
C VAL A 21 -13.63 -1.51 6.22
N ILE A 22 -12.58 -2.24 5.85
CA ILE A 22 -11.96 -3.24 6.72
C ILE A 22 -11.43 -2.44 7.92
N SER A 23 -12.21 -2.41 8.99
CA SER A 23 -11.84 -1.72 10.22
C SER A 23 -10.72 -2.52 10.89
N MET A 24 -9.49 -2.09 10.65
CA MET A 24 -8.27 -2.71 11.16
C MET A 24 -8.18 -2.51 12.67
N ALA A 25 -8.54 -3.53 13.45
CA ALA A 25 -8.34 -3.51 14.90
C ALA A 25 -6.86 -3.80 15.22
N LEU A 26 -6.08 -2.73 15.40
CA LEU A 26 -4.73 -2.81 15.94
C LEU A 26 -4.81 -2.99 17.47
N THR A 27 -4.85 -4.23 17.95
CA THR A 27 -4.80 -4.50 19.40
C THR A 27 -3.35 -4.49 19.88
N THR A 28 -2.88 -3.36 20.42
CA THR A 28 -1.58 -3.28 21.12
C THR A 28 -1.77 -3.48 22.62
N THR A 29 -1.47 -4.68 23.11
CA THR A 29 -1.13 -4.91 24.52
C THR A 29 -0.05 -6.00 24.58
N PHE A 30 1.21 -5.57 24.70
CA PHE A 30 2.35 -6.46 24.94
C PHE A 30 2.77 -6.35 26.40
N ASN A 31 2.45 -7.37 27.19
CA ASN A 31 3.17 -7.70 28.42
C ASN A 31 3.98 -8.97 28.13
N SER A 32 5.31 -8.85 28.07
CA SER A 32 6.21 -10.01 27.96
C SER A 32 7.20 -10.00 29.13
N PRO A 33 7.38 -11.13 29.86
CA PRO A 33 8.54 -11.34 30.70
C PRO A 33 9.76 -11.69 29.83
N ALA A 34 10.90 -11.09 30.18
CA ALA A 34 12.16 -11.27 29.47
C ALA A 34 12.63 -12.73 29.48
N SER A 35 12.91 -13.29 28.30
CA SER A 35 13.57 -14.58 28.13
C SER A 35 14.76 -14.39 27.19
N THR A 36 15.96 -14.60 27.72
CA THR A 36 17.23 -14.59 27.00
C THR A 36 17.28 -15.80 26.06
N ARG A 37 17.15 -15.58 24.74
CA ARG A 37 17.32 -16.64 23.74
C ARG A 37 18.68 -16.56 23.06
N SER A 38 19.33 -17.73 23.01
CA SER A 38 20.56 -18.03 22.29
C SER A 38 20.38 -17.86 20.78
N LEU A 39 21.28 -17.10 20.16
CA LEU A 39 21.38 -16.97 18.70
C LEU A 39 22.00 -18.25 18.12
N SER A 40 21.14 -19.19 17.72
CA SER A 40 21.52 -20.28 16.84
C SER A 40 21.80 -19.71 15.46
N SER A 41 22.95 -20.07 14.87
CA SER A 41 23.26 -19.89 13.45
C SER A 41 22.26 -20.69 12.63
N SER A 42 21.08 -20.11 12.40
CA SER A 42 19.99 -20.72 11.65
C SER A 42 20.23 -20.48 10.18
N VAL A 43 20.41 -21.57 9.42
CA VAL A 43 19.93 -21.64 8.04
C VAL A 43 18.58 -20.94 8.01
N ILE A 44 18.44 -19.90 7.18
CA ILE A 44 17.17 -19.18 7.03
C ILE A 44 16.11 -20.25 6.78
N PRO A 45 15.14 -20.46 7.67
CA PRO A 45 14.11 -21.44 7.42
C PRO A 45 13.22 -20.86 6.33
N THR A 46 13.60 -21.08 5.07
CA THR A 46 12.67 -20.94 3.96
C THR A 46 11.61 -22.01 4.18
N ARG A 47 10.38 -21.59 4.43
CA ARG A 47 9.26 -22.53 4.33
C ARG A 47 9.22 -23.01 2.90
N GLU A 48 9.15 -24.32 2.72
CA GLU A 48 9.09 -24.92 1.39
C GLU A 48 7.88 -24.33 0.64
N PRO A 49 8.11 -23.66 -0.51
CA PRO A 49 7.03 -23.11 -1.30
C PRO A 49 6.00 -24.18 -1.64
N GLY A 50 4.73 -23.82 -1.57
CA GLY A 50 3.64 -24.73 -1.91
C GLY A 50 3.32 -25.82 -0.89
N THR A 51 3.90 -25.78 0.32
CA THR A 51 3.51 -26.69 1.40
C THR A 51 2.41 -26.05 2.26
N PRO A 52 1.26 -26.72 2.50
CA PRO A 52 0.20 -26.19 3.35
C PRO A 52 0.69 -25.96 4.79
N PRO A 53 0.27 -24.88 5.47
CA PRO A 53 0.46 -24.77 6.90
C PRO A 53 -0.27 -25.92 7.60
N ALA A 54 0.40 -26.60 8.53
CA ALA A 54 -0.20 -27.69 9.28
C ALA A 54 -1.36 -27.17 10.16
N PRO A 55 -2.59 -27.70 10.02
CA PRO A 55 -3.68 -27.38 10.92
C PRO A 55 -3.33 -27.71 12.37
N LYS A 56 -3.72 -26.83 13.30
CA LYS A 56 -3.62 -27.10 14.74
C LYS A 56 -4.85 -27.82 15.30
N SER A 57 -5.94 -27.81 14.54
CA SER A 57 -7.16 -28.56 14.82
C SER A 57 -7.32 -29.68 13.79
N GLY A 58 -7.60 -30.91 14.25
CA GLY A 58 -7.74 -32.08 13.38
C GLY A 58 -9.06 -32.14 12.59
N ASN A 59 -10.03 -31.28 12.90
CA ASN A 59 -11.40 -31.35 12.36
C ASN A 59 -11.78 -30.16 11.49
N LEU A 60 -10.81 -29.49 10.86
CA LEU A 60 -11.10 -28.35 9.97
C LEU A 60 -11.80 -28.83 8.71
N THR A 61 -12.97 -28.27 8.43
CA THR A 61 -13.69 -28.49 7.18
C THR A 61 -13.21 -27.57 6.07
N THR A 62 -12.57 -26.45 6.43
CA THR A 62 -12.01 -25.48 5.47
C THR A 62 -10.55 -25.17 5.83
N PRO A 63 -9.61 -26.07 5.52
CA PRO A 63 -8.19 -25.81 5.72
C PRO A 63 -7.73 -24.60 4.90
N ASP A 64 -6.74 -23.88 5.42
CA ASP A 64 -6.01 -22.82 4.72
C ASP A 64 -5.44 -23.33 3.39
N ASP A 65 -5.85 -22.67 2.33
CA ASP A 65 -5.45 -22.93 0.96
C ASP A 65 -4.67 -21.76 0.34
N GLY A 66 -4.26 -20.77 1.14
CA GLY A 66 -3.50 -19.60 0.67
C GLY A 66 -2.22 -19.98 -0.06
N TRP A 67 -1.54 -21.04 0.39
CA TRP A 67 -0.36 -21.61 -0.26
C TRP A 67 -0.57 -22.00 -1.74
N LYS A 68 -1.83 -22.22 -2.18
CA LYS A 68 -2.17 -22.52 -3.58
C LYS A 68 -2.21 -21.28 -4.48
N HIS A 69 -2.18 -20.08 -3.88
CA HIS A 69 -2.17 -18.81 -4.59
C HIS A 69 -0.75 -18.28 -4.82
N GLY A 70 0.26 -18.86 -4.16
CA GLY A 70 1.66 -18.49 -4.30
C GLY A 70 2.30 -18.11 -2.97
N ASN A 71 3.32 -17.26 -3.03
CA ASN A 71 4.17 -16.92 -1.89
C ASN A 71 4.32 -15.41 -1.71
N VAL A 72 4.73 -15.02 -0.50
CA VAL A 72 5.38 -13.74 -0.26
C VAL A 72 6.88 -13.95 -0.22
N ILE A 73 7.61 -13.17 -1.01
CA ILE A 73 9.07 -13.18 -1.07
C ILE A 73 9.59 -11.81 -0.64
N ILE A 74 10.52 -11.78 0.30
CA ILE A 74 11.15 -10.54 0.78
C ILE A 74 12.62 -10.60 0.43
N TYR A 75 13.06 -9.74 -0.47
CA TYR A 75 14.48 -9.54 -0.80
C TYR A 75 15.05 -8.40 0.05
N ASN A 76 16.18 -8.68 0.70
CA ASN A 76 16.96 -7.68 1.40
C ASN A 76 18.19 -7.30 0.58
N TRP A 77 18.12 -6.19 -0.17
CA TRP A 77 19.27 -5.65 -0.89
C TRP A 77 20.09 -4.67 -0.05
N CYS A 78 19.66 -4.39 1.17
CA CYS A 78 20.38 -3.47 2.04
C CYS A 78 21.78 -4.01 2.36
N ALA A 79 22.73 -3.11 2.59
CA ALA A 79 24.07 -3.46 3.06
C ALA A 79 24.13 -4.04 4.49
N TYR A 80 22.98 -4.31 5.11
CA TYR A 80 22.82 -4.82 6.47
C TYR A 80 21.74 -5.88 6.53
N ASP A 81 21.80 -6.74 7.54
CA ASP A 81 20.78 -7.74 7.80
C ASP A 81 19.49 -7.09 8.30
N VAL A 82 18.35 -7.55 7.81
CA VAL A 82 17.06 -7.17 8.36
C VAL A 82 16.48 -8.33 9.16
N TYR A 83 15.69 -7.99 10.17
CA TYR A 83 14.97 -8.96 10.97
C TYR A 83 13.49 -8.75 10.75
N PHE A 84 12.71 -9.81 10.70
CA PHE A 84 11.27 -9.67 10.56
C PHE A 84 10.51 -10.68 11.39
N VAL A 85 9.25 -10.35 11.64
CA VAL A 85 8.25 -11.25 12.21
C VAL A 85 7.00 -11.21 11.34
N SER A 86 6.40 -12.39 11.15
CA SER A 86 5.30 -12.61 10.22
C SER A 86 4.02 -12.96 10.97
N VAL A 87 3.20 -11.94 11.24
CA VAL A 87 2.10 -11.99 12.21
C VAL A 87 0.75 -12.18 11.53
N GLY A 88 -0.14 -12.93 12.17
CA GLY A 88 -1.56 -12.97 11.82
C GLY A 88 -1.95 -14.09 10.84
N ALA A 89 -3.26 -14.35 10.76
CA ALA A 89 -3.85 -15.39 9.92
C ALA A 89 -3.23 -16.80 10.11
N HIS A 90 -2.57 -17.06 11.23
CA HIS A 90 -2.16 -18.41 11.63
C HIS A 90 -3.35 -19.16 12.21
N TYR A 91 -3.28 -20.49 12.15
CA TYR A 91 -4.17 -21.32 12.95
C TYR A 91 -4.01 -21.04 14.44
N LEU A 92 -5.13 -20.85 15.13
CA LEU A 92 -5.16 -20.46 16.53
C LEU A 92 -5.10 -21.66 17.48
N GLY A 93 -5.45 -22.86 17.01
CA GLY A 93 -5.54 -24.08 17.81
C GLY A 93 -6.83 -24.18 18.62
N GLY A 94 -7.91 -23.57 18.15
CA GLY A 94 -9.22 -23.53 18.79
C GLY A 94 -9.64 -22.13 19.23
N TYR A 95 -10.91 -22.04 19.62
CA TYR A 95 -11.52 -20.81 20.14
C TYR A 95 -10.88 -20.37 21.47
N ARG A 96 -10.51 -19.10 21.56
CA ARG A 96 -9.90 -18.50 22.76
C ARG A 96 -10.90 -17.60 23.48
N ASN A 97 -11.82 -18.20 24.23
CA ASN A 97 -12.81 -17.46 25.00
C ASN A 97 -12.15 -16.82 26.24
N GLY A 98 -11.92 -15.51 26.24
CA GLY A 98 -11.56 -14.78 27.46
C GLY A 98 -10.26 -15.24 28.14
N SER A 99 -9.27 -15.73 27.39
CA SER A 99 -7.95 -16.02 27.94
C SER A 99 -7.17 -14.75 28.26
N ALA A 100 -6.36 -14.77 29.34
CA ALA A 100 -5.35 -13.74 29.61
C ALA A 100 -4.30 -13.63 28.49
N THR A 101 -4.22 -14.64 27.63
CA THR A 101 -3.40 -14.68 26.42
C THR A 101 -4.23 -14.17 25.24
N GLY A 102 -3.73 -13.17 24.51
CA GLY A 102 -4.42 -12.59 23.35
C GLY A 102 -4.55 -13.56 22.15
N TRP A 103 -4.99 -13.02 21.02
CA TRP A 103 -5.18 -13.75 19.75
C TRP A 103 -3.89 -14.08 18.99
N GLY A 104 -2.72 -13.76 19.54
CA GLY A 104 -1.43 -14.08 18.94
C GLY A 104 -1.05 -15.56 19.09
N THR A 105 -0.32 -16.12 18.15
CA THR A 105 0.18 -17.49 18.19
C THR A 105 1.68 -17.52 18.47
N PRO A 106 2.27 -18.66 18.89
CA PRO A 106 3.72 -18.77 19.06
C PRO A 106 4.52 -18.41 17.80
N GLU A 107 3.93 -18.64 16.62
CA GLU A 107 4.50 -18.28 15.33
C GLU A 107 4.62 -16.76 15.15
N ASP A 108 3.70 -15.97 15.72
CA ASP A 108 3.75 -14.49 15.71
C ASP A 108 4.91 -13.92 16.53
N ALA A 109 5.65 -14.76 17.27
CA ALA A 109 6.80 -14.35 18.08
C ALA A 109 8.14 -14.82 17.51
N ILE A 110 8.14 -15.45 16.32
CA ILE A 110 9.36 -15.96 15.70
C ILE A 110 9.99 -14.85 14.85
N TYR A 111 11.14 -14.38 15.32
CA TYR A 111 11.99 -13.50 14.51
C TYR A 111 12.85 -14.31 13.55
N HIS A 112 12.88 -13.85 12.32
CA HIS A 112 13.72 -14.37 11.26
C HIS A 112 14.71 -13.29 10.84
N ALA A 113 15.93 -13.70 10.45
CA ALA A 113 16.90 -12.80 9.85
C ALA A 113 16.94 -13.04 8.34
N ILE A 114 17.00 -11.96 7.57
CA ILE A 114 17.31 -11.99 6.14
C ILE A 114 18.66 -11.27 5.99
N PRO A 115 19.75 -12.04 5.82
CA PRO A 115 21.05 -11.44 5.59
C PRO A 115 21.06 -10.53 4.36
N SER A 116 22.00 -9.60 4.34
CA SER A 116 22.25 -8.76 3.17
C SER A 116 22.41 -9.60 1.88
N GLY A 117 21.72 -9.19 0.81
CA GLY A 117 21.70 -9.86 -0.50
C GLY A 117 20.99 -11.21 -0.50
N LYS A 118 20.21 -11.53 0.54
CA LYS A 118 19.40 -12.76 0.64
C LYS A 118 17.92 -12.44 0.62
N TYR A 119 17.12 -13.49 0.57
CA TYR A 119 15.68 -13.40 0.59
C TYR A 119 15.07 -14.41 1.56
N TYR A 120 13.84 -14.11 1.96
CA TYR A 120 12.94 -15.02 2.65
C TYR A 120 11.73 -15.32 1.77
N THR A 121 11.16 -16.51 1.93
CA THR A 121 9.89 -16.88 1.29
C THR A 121 8.98 -17.58 2.29
N GLU A 122 7.70 -17.23 2.25
CA GLU A 122 6.63 -17.98 2.91
C GLU A 122 5.43 -18.14 1.96
N PRO A 123 4.70 -19.27 2.01
CA PRO A 123 3.43 -19.36 1.31
C PRO A 123 2.43 -18.34 1.86
N PHE A 124 1.53 -17.85 1.00
CA PHE A 124 0.42 -17.03 1.47
C PHE A 124 -0.42 -17.79 2.51
N ARG A 125 -0.97 -17.04 3.46
CA ARG A 125 -2.04 -17.52 4.35
C ARG A 125 -3.36 -16.88 3.92
N ALA A 126 -4.41 -17.69 3.79
CA ALA A 126 -5.76 -17.17 3.55
C ALA A 126 -6.31 -16.50 4.82
N SER A 127 -6.83 -15.28 4.70
CA SER A 127 -7.59 -14.62 5.77
C SER A 127 -8.96 -15.28 5.93
N ALA A 128 -9.45 -15.36 7.17
CA ALA A 128 -10.69 -16.09 7.44
C ALA A 128 -11.93 -15.31 6.97
N GLY A 129 -12.80 -16.02 6.24
CA GLY A 129 -13.96 -15.50 5.50
C GLY A 129 -15.24 -15.33 6.30
N CYS A 130 -15.32 -15.93 7.50
CA CYS A 130 -16.58 -16.12 8.20
C CYS A 130 -17.26 -14.78 8.59
N SER A 131 -18.59 -14.78 8.55
CA SER A 131 -19.39 -13.60 8.91
C SER A 131 -19.26 -13.27 10.40
N TYR A 132 -19.05 -11.99 10.70
CA TYR A 132 -18.97 -11.47 12.06
C TYR A 132 -20.35 -11.50 12.74
N THR A 133 -20.60 -12.45 13.64
CA THR A 133 -21.86 -12.51 14.42
C THR A 133 -21.67 -12.26 15.92
N GLY A 134 -20.46 -11.92 16.38
CA GLY A 134 -20.18 -11.61 17.79
C GLY A 134 -18.69 -11.48 18.12
N ALA A 135 -18.41 -10.93 19.32
CA ALA A 135 -17.06 -10.87 19.87
C ALA A 135 -16.77 -12.10 20.75
N PRO A 136 -15.59 -12.73 20.63
CA PRO A 136 -14.50 -12.42 19.70
C PRO A 136 -14.72 -13.03 18.30
N PRO A 137 -14.19 -12.38 17.25
CA PRO A 137 -14.43 -12.75 15.86
C PRO A 137 -13.62 -13.99 15.45
N TYR A 138 -13.99 -15.18 15.93
CA TYR A 138 -13.30 -16.43 15.62
C TYR A 138 -14.06 -17.28 14.61
N CYS A 139 -13.37 -17.73 13.56
CA CYS A 139 -13.88 -18.61 12.53
C CYS A 139 -13.53 -20.07 12.87
N LEU A 140 -14.52 -20.83 13.35
CA LEU A 140 -14.31 -22.21 13.81
C LEU A 140 -13.88 -23.18 12.70
N LEU A 141 -14.40 -23.01 11.48
CA LEU A 141 -14.15 -23.94 10.38
C LEU A 141 -12.75 -23.78 9.78
N GLU A 142 -12.19 -22.57 9.92
CA GLU A 142 -10.85 -22.17 9.48
C GLU A 142 -9.83 -22.14 10.64
N ASP A 143 -10.27 -22.18 11.89
CA ASP A 143 -9.46 -22.01 13.11
C ASP A 143 -8.60 -20.73 13.09
N LYS A 144 -9.24 -19.61 12.79
CA LYS A 144 -8.59 -18.31 12.59
C LYS A 144 -9.42 -17.16 13.13
N LEU A 145 -8.79 -16.01 13.30
CA LEU A 145 -9.49 -14.76 13.60
C LEU A 145 -10.10 -14.19 12.31
N ALA A 146 -11.39 -13.87 12.33
CA ALA A 146 -12.12 -13.33 11.18
C ALA A 146 -11.52 -11.99 10.74
N GLY A 147 -11.33 -11.83 9.43
CA GLY A 147 -10.80 -10.59 8.84
C GLY A 147 -9.34 -10.27 9.20
N GLN A 148 -8.61 -11.17 9.88
CA GLN A 148 -7.21 -10.93 10.21
C GLN A 148 -6.34 -11.05 8.95
N ALA A 149 -5.67 -9.96 8.60
CA ALA A 149 -4.62 -9.91 7.59
C ALA A 149 -3.31 -10.54 8.10
N VAL A 150 -2.34 -10.68 7.21
CA VAL A 150 -0.96 -11.00 7.54
C VAL A 150 -0.14 -9.71 7.53
N SER A 151 0.61 -9.48 8.59
CA SER A 151 1.48 -8.33 8.77
C SER A 151 2.92 -8.78 8.95
N ILE A 152 3.77 -8.48 7.96
CA ILE A 152 5.21 -8.76 8.03
C ILE A 152 5.92 -7.48 8.46
N LYS A 153 6.42 -7.50 9.70
CA LYS A 153 7.07 -6.37 10.37
C LYS A 153 8.58 -6.53 10.28
N ILE A 154 9.26 -5.57 9.69
CA ILE A 154 10.68 -5.60 9.33
C ILE A 154 11.42 -4.52 10.12
N ALA A 155 12.49 -4.92 10.80
CA ALA A 155 13.32 -4.14 11.72
C ALA A 155 14.82 -4.26 11.35
N ARG A 156 15.66 -3.38 11.89
CA ARG A 156 17.14 -3.49 11.75
C ARG A 156 17.76 -4.41 12.79
N SER A 157 17.02 -4.73 13.84
CA SER A 157 17.47 -5.61 14.92
C SER A 157 16.37 -6.59 15.29
N ASN A 158 16.75 -7.67 15.98
CA ASN A 158 15.80 -8.59 16.61
C ASN A 158 15.36 -8.11 18.01
N ASP A 159 15.70 -6.88 18.39
CA ASP A 159 15.26 -6.30 19.65
C ASP A 159 13.78 -5.91 19.54
N THR A 160 12.95 -6.51 20.40
CA THR A 160 11.52 -6.17 20.51
C THR A 160 11.28 -4.70 20.88
N ALA A 161 12.30 -4.00 21.41
CA ALA A 161 12.21 -2.58 21.69
C ALA A 161 12.43 -1.68 20.45
N ASP A 162 12.93 -2.23 19.33
CA ASP A 162 13.09 -1.47 18.09
C ASP A 162 11.73 -1.02 17.57
N GLN A 163 11.46 0.28 17.70
CA GLN A 163 10.22 0.87 17.22
C GLN A 163 10.26 1.14 15.71
N ASN A 164 11.43 1.05 15.05
CA ASN A 164 11.52 1.38 13.63
C ASN A 164 11.12 0.19 12.77
N ILE A 165 9.83 0.09 12.49
CA ILE A 165 9.25 -0.98 11.68
C ILE A 165 8.82 -0.47 10.30
N THR A 166 9.34 -1.11 9.27
CA THR A 166 8.73 -1.14 7.94
C THR A 166 7.80 -2.35 7.89
N GLN A 167 6.58 -2.18 7.41
CA GLN A 167 5.57 -3.22 7.41
C GLN A 167 5.07 -3.48 5.98
N LEU A 168 5.02 -4.74 5.58
CA LEU A 168 4.20 -5.21 4.47
C LEU A 168 2.95 -5.87 5.08
N GLU A 169 1.78 -5.43 4.69
CA GLU A 169 0.53 -6.10 5.04
C GLU A 169 -0.08 -6.72 3.79
N TYR A 170 -0.66 -7.91 3.92
CA TYR A 170 -1.50 -8.49 2.89
C TYR A 170 -2.68 -9.26 3.48
N ALA A 171 -3.79 -9.29 2.75
CA ALA A 171 -4.92 -10.16 3.05
C ALA A 171 -5.31 -10.91 1.79
N LEU A 172 -5.43 -12.23 1.90
CA LEU A 172 -5.96 -13.08 0.84
C LEU A 172 -7.36 -13.53 1.27
N TYR A 173 -8.36 -12.77 0.83
CA TYR A 173 -9.70 -12.81 1.42
C TYR A 173 -10.77 -12.91 0.33
N GLN A 174 -11.74 -13.80 0.54
CA GLN A 174 -12.96 -13.84 -0.28
C GLN A 174 -14.06 -13.14 0.49
N ASN A 175 -14.36 -11.90 0.10
CA ASN A 175 -15.34 -11.10 0.82
C ASN A 175 -16.76 -11.57 0.49
N PRO A 176 -17.52 -12.08 1.48
CA PRO A 176 -18.88 -12.57 1.25
C PRO A 176 -19.85 -11.43 0.93
N SER A 177 -19.53 -10.18 1.32
CA SER A 177 -20.38 -9.01 1.11
C SER A 177 -20.23 -8.40 -0.28
N THR A 178 -19.07 -8.52 -0.92
CA THR A 178 -18.84 -8.03 -2.30
C THR A 178 -19.16 -9.08 -3.37
N GLN A 179 -19.62 -10.28 -2.96
CA GLN A 179 -19.89 -11.42 -3.83
C GLN A 179 -18.66 -11.84 -4.66
N ASP A 180 -17.45 -11.65 -4.10
CA ASP A 180 -16.23 -12.10 -4.75
C ASP A 180 -16.30 -13.62 -4.99
N THR A 181 -16.10 -14.05 -6.23
CA THR A 181 -16.07 -15.49 -6.60
C THR A 181 -14.69 -16.12 -6.38
N PHE A 182 -13.71 -15.34 -5.92
CA PHE A 182 -12.32 -15.74 -5.71
C PHE A 182 -11.74 -15.03 -4.48
N LYS A 183 -10.61 -15.51 -3.96
CA LYS A 183 -9.87 -14.79 -2.91
C LYS A 183 -9.10 -13.64 -3.55
N ARG A 184 -9.50 -12.41 -3.22
CA ARG A 184 -8.83 -11.21 -3.67
C ARG A 184 -7.61 -10.94 -2.78
N LEU A 185 -6.51 -10.55 -3.41
CA LEU A 185 -5.30 -10.14 -2.71
C LEU A 185 -5.36 -8.62 -2.48
N TYR A 186 -5.31 -8.23 -1.20
CA TYR A 186 -5.14 -6.86 -0.75
C TYR A 186 -3.73 -6.73 -0.18
N TYR A 187 -3.08 -5.60 -0.35
CA TYR A 187 -1.75 -5.36 0.19
C TYR A 187 -1.43 -3.87 0.34
N ASP A 188 -0.55 -3.57 1.27
CA ASP A 188 0.09 -2.26 1.40
C ASP A 188 1.47 -2.37 2.04
N VAL A 189 2.22 -1.30 1.87
CA VAL A 189 3.46 -1.07 2.61
C VAL A 189 3.29 0.16 3.47
N SER A 190 3.72 0.03 4.72
CA SER A 190 3.57 1.03 5.75
C SER A 190 4.88 1.29 6.46
N LEU A 191 5.17 2.58 6.63
CA LEU A 191 6.30 3.13 7.36
C LEU A 191 5.83 3.85 8.62
N LEU A 192 4.59 3.63 9.07
CA LEU A 192 3.96 4.42 10.12
C LEU A 192 4.72 4.35 11.45
N ASP A 193 5.22 3.16 11.78
CA ASP A 193 5.88 2.89 13.05
C ASP A 193 7.36 3.33 13.05
N CYS A 194 8.01 3.48 11.89
CA CYS A 194 9.41 3.92 11.81
C CYS A 194 9.59 5.42 11.67
N GLY A 195 10.65 5.99 12.26
CA GLY A 195 11.03 7.39 12.06
C GLY A 195 9.91 8.42 12.34
N ALA A 196 8.93 8.07 13.19
CA ALA A 196 7.82 8.94 13.52
C ALA A 196 8.32 10.21 14.24
N PRO A 197 7.81 11.40 13.88
CA PRO A 197 8.09 12.63 14.58
C PRO A 197 7.31 12.69 15.90
N ASP A 198 7.78 13.51 16.84
CA ASP A 198 7.12 13.71 18.15
C ASP A 198 5.84 14.58 18.06
N VAL A 199 5.40 14.89 16.83
CA VAL A 199 4.24 15.71 16.53
C VAL A 199 3.35 14.99 15.53
N ALA A 200 2.04 15.20 15.59
CA ALA A 200 1.11 14.63 14.62
C ALA A 200 1.37 15.23 13.24
N VAL A 201 1.63 14.37 12.26
CA VAL A 201 2.04 14.73 10.89
C VAL A 201 1.26 13.87 9.91
N THR A 202 0.96 14.43 8.75
CA THR A 202 0.34 13.75 7.62
C THR A 202 1.30 13.73 6.44
N ASP A 203 1.05 12.86 5.46
CA ASP A 203 1.86 12.78 4.26
C ASP A 203 1.80 14.07 3.44
N PHE A 204 0.76 14.89 3.64
CA PHE A 204 0.62 16.18 2.97
C PHE A 204 1.46 17.28 3.63
N ASN A 205 1.44 17.37 4.97
CA ASN A 205 2.07 18.48 5.71
C ASN A 205 3.49 18.18 6.20
N ALA A 206 3.95 16.93 6.10
CA ALA A 206 5.29 16.52 6.48
C ALA A 206 6.37 17.35 5.76
N THR A 207 7.38 17.80 6.51
CA THR A 207 8.52 18.53 5.93
C THR A 207 9.51 17.56 5.27
N GLU A 208 10.35 18.05 4.36
CA GLU A 208 11.43 17.24 3.76
C GLU A 208 12.36 16.64 4.82
N ALA A 209 12.61 17.34 5.93
CA ALA A 209 13.41 16.80 7.03
C ALA A 209 12.74 15.60 7.72
N MET A 210 11.40 15.60 7.82
CA MET A 210 10.63 14.48 8.36
C MET A 210 10.68 13.28 7.41
N PHE A 211 10.61 13.50 6.08
CA PHE A 211 10.80 12.42 5.09
C PHE A 211 12.23 11.88 5.10
N ALA A 212 13.25 12.74 5.16
CA ALA A 212 14.64 12.32 5.28
C ALA A 212 14.85 11.47 6.55
N ARG A 213 14.15 11.78 7.65
CA ARG A 213 14.14 10.95 8.85
C ARG A 213 13.53 9.58 8.59
N LYS A 214 12.42 9.47 7.85
CA LYS A 214 11.84 8.18 7.43
C LYS A 214 12.84 7.39 6.59
N VAL A 215 13.40 7.99 5.54
CA VAL A 215 14.44 7.38 4.69
C VAL A 215 15.59 6.82 5.53
N LYS A 216 16.08 7.61 6.48
CA LYS A 216 17.21 7.22 7.32
C LYS A 216 16.89 6.09 8.30
N LEU A 217 15.71 6.12 8.92
CA LEU A 217 15.38 5.27 10.07
C LEU A 217 14.56 4.03 9.71
N CYS A 218 13.75 4.09 8.66
CA CYS A 218 12.91 2.97 8.24
C CYS A 218 13.78 1.87 7.63
N PRO A 219 13.77 0.64 8.20
CA PRO A 219 14.53 -0.48 7.66
C PRO A 219 14.10 -0.76 6.22
N GLY A 220 15.06 -0.93 5.32
CA GLY A 220 14.75 -1.29 3.94
C GLY A 220 14.22 -0.18 3.02
N TYR A 221 13.94 1.03 3.52
CA TYR A 221 13.37 2.10 2.68
C TYR A 221 14.44 2.98 2.00
N ALA A 222 15.62 3.13 2.60
CA ALA A 222 16.73 3.86 1.98
C ALA A 222 17.16 3.15 0.68
N GLY A 223 17.28 3.88 -0.42
CA GLY A 223 17.50 3.29 -1.75
C GLY A 223 16.23 2.72 -2.39
N GLY A 224 15.08 2.82 -1.71
CA GLY A 224 13.78 2.52 -2.28
C GLY A 224 13.17 1.20 -1.85
N VAL A 225 11.87 1.07 -2.13
CA VAL A 225 11.06 -0.11 -1.87
C VAL A 225 10.23 -0.41 -3.11
N ALA A 226 10.06 -1.70 -3.41
CA ALA A 226 9.18 -2.11 -4.49
C ALA A 226 8.32 -3.31 -4.10
N VAL A 227 7.07 -3.34 -4.59
CA VAL A 227 6.22 -4.52 -4.58
C VAL A 227 5.92 -4.92 -6.03
N THR A 228 6.24 -6.16 -6.38
CA THR A 228 6.06 -6.72 -7.72
C THR A 228 5.39 -8.08 -7.68
N PHE A 229 4.88 -8.52 -8.83
CA PHE A 229 4.07 -9.74 -8.96
C PHE A 229 4.64 -10.62 -10.07
N SER A 230 5.12 -11.82 -9.73
CA SER A 230 5.84 -12.68 -10.69
C SER A 230 4.96 -13.17 -11.84
N ALA A 231 3.67 -13.38 -11.59
CA ALA A 231 2.70 -13.78 -12.62
C ALA A 231 1.99 -12.58 -13.29
N ASP A 232 2.37 -11.35 -12.92
CA ASP A 232 1.77 -10.12 -13.42
C ASP A 232 2.81 -9.00 -13.55
N GLU A 233 3.82 -9.23 -14.40
CA GLU A 233 4.92 -8.28 -14.56
C GLU A 233 4.49 -6.91 -15.12
N GLY A 234 3.34 -6.87 -15.80
CA GLY A 234 2.76 -5.65 -16.38
C GLY A 234 1.87 -4.86 -15.42
N GLY A 235 1.49 -5.44 -14.27
CA GLY A 235 0.55 -4.81 -13.35
C GLY A 235 -0.88 -4.75 -13.88
N GLU A 236 -1.28 -5.72 -14.70
CA GLU A 236 -2.64 -5.81 -15.26
C GLU A 236 -3.66 -6.39 -14.27
N VAL A 237 -3.17 -7.14 -13.27
CA VAL A 237 -3.97 -7.80 -12.24
C VAL A 237 -3.79 -7.09 -10.91
N CYS A 238 -2.56 -6.75 -10.54
CA CYS A 238 -2.17 -6.18 -9.26
C CYS A 238 -1.28 -4.94 -9.48
N PRO A 239 -1.67 -3.76 -8.97
CA PRO A 239 -0.86 -2.54 -9.03
C PRO A 239 0.57 -2.68 -8.43
N PRO A 240 1.67 -2.60 -9.20
CA PRO A 240 3.01 -2.59 -8.62
C PRO A 240 3.21 -1.34 -7.75
N VAL A 241 4.03 -1.46 -6.70
CA VAL A 241 4.46 -0.32 -5.86
C VAL A 241 5.92 -0.04 -6.15
N TYR A 242 6.28 1.22 -6.31
CA TYR A 242 7.68 1.64 -6.37
C TYR A 242 7.88 3.00 -5.69
N CYS A 243 8.83 3.04 -4.77
CA CYS A 243 9.33 4.25 -4.15
C CYS A 243 10.85 4.30 -4.32
N ASP A 244 11.38 5.45 -4.73
CA ASP A 244 12.81 5.66 -4.98
C ASP A 244 13.67 5.72 -3.70
N GLY A 245 13.04 5.84 -2.53
CA GLY A 245 13.73 5.95 -1.25
C GLY A 245 14.45 7.29 -1.04
N GLN A 246 14.17 8.29 -1.87
CA GLN A 246 14.76 9.62 -1.81
C GLN A 246 13.66 10.68 -1.66
N SER A 247 12.53 10.48 -2.32
CA SER A 247 11.45 11.44 -2.42
C SER A 247 10.19 10.92 -1.69
N ARG A 248 9.33 11.84 -1.23
CA ARG A 248 7.97 11.50 -0.74
C ARG A 248 7.26 10.54 -1.71
N CYS A 249 6.83 9.39 -1.21
CA CYS A 249 6.13 8.38 -1.99
C CYS A 249 4.68 8.24 -1.52
N PHE A 250 3.71 8.41 -2.43
CA PHE A 250 2.29 8.29 -2.09
C PHE A 250 1.77 6.84 -2.15
N MET A 251 2.59 5.90 -2.62
CA MET A 251 2.19 4.50 -2.72
C MET A 251 2.38 3.70 -1.43
N VAL A 252 2.90 4.33 -0.38
CA VAL A 252 3.10 3.72 0.93
C VAL A 252 2.54 4.64 2.01
N TYR A 253 2.08 4.05 3.11
CA TYR A 253 1.66 4.83 4.27
C TYR A 253 2.88 5.37 5.00
N THR A 254 3.13 6.68 4.95
CA THR A 254 4.34 7.23 5.60
C THR A 254 4.03 7.77 7.00
N PHE A 255 3.02 8.62 7.13
CA PHE A 255 2.60 9.24 8.40
C PHE A 255 1.10 9.05 8.68
N ASP A 256 0.27 8.89 7.64
CA ASP A 256 -1.18 8.73 7.77
C ASP A 256 -1.60 7.26 7.86
N ARG A 257 -2.32 6.89 8.93
CA ARG A 257 -2.99 5.57 9.03
C ARG A 257 -4.14 5.43 8.05
N THR A 258 -4.84 6.52 7.81
CA THR A 258 -5.96 6.61 6.87
C THR A 258 -5.89 7.96 6.19
N ARG A 259 -6.00 7.99 4.86
CA ARG A 259 -6.06 9.22 4.10
C ARG A 259 -7.07 9.10 2.98
N ARG A 260 -7.61 10.25 2.55
CA ARG A 260 -8.35 10.35 1.29
C ARG A 260 -7.38 9.94 0.18
N GLN A 261 -7.68 8.83 -0.52
CA GLN A 261 -6.75 8.04 -1.36
C GLN A 261 -5.89 7.05 -0.56
N GLU A 262 -6.52 5.95 -0.15
CA GLU A 262 -5.85 4.85 0.55
C GLU A 262 -4.65 4.31 -0.25
N SER A 263 -3.56 4.02 0.45
CA SER A 263 -2.36 3.37 -0.13
C SER A 263 -2.45 1.85 -0.04
N SER A 264 -3.66 1.34 0.22
CA SER A 264 -3.98 -0.08 0.18
C SER A 264 -4.45 -0.42 -1.22
N PHE A 265 -3.71 -1.34 -1.83
CA PHE A 265 -3.97 -1.80 -3.17
C PHE A 265 -4.72 -3.12 -3.12
N THR A 266 -5.43 -3.40 -4.20
CA THR A 266 -6.11 -4.67 -4.38
C THR A 266 -5.87 -5.16 -5.80
N CYS A 267 -5.78 -6.47 -5.96
CA CYS A 267 -5.76 -7.07 -7.27
C CYS A 267 -7.18 -7.11 -7.83
N ASP A 268 -7.37 -6.68 -9.07
CA ASP A 268 -8.68 -6.59 -9.71
C ASP A 268 -9.25 -7.97 -10.08
N LYS A 269 -8.38 -8.97 -10.24
CA LYS A 269 -8.71 -10.37 -10.58
C LYS A 269 -8.04 -11.34 -9.60
N GLU A 270 -8.37 -12.62 -9.72
CA GLU A 270 -7.69 -13.67 -8.95
C GLU A 270 -6.20 -13.67 -9.29
N TYR A 271 -5.37 -13.45 -8.28
CA TYR A 271 -3.92 -13.54 -8.43
C TYR A 271 -3.42 -14.94 -8.03
N ARG A 272 -2.54 -15.50 -8.86
CA ARG A 272 -1.83 -16.77 -8.65
C ARG A 272 -0.37 -16.62 -9.07
N GLY A 273 0.49 -16.36 -8.10
CA GLY A 273 1.90 -16.07 -8.30
C GLY A 273 2.53 -15.55 -7.01
N ASP A 274 3.77 -15.08 -7.09
CA ASP A 274 4.47 -14.58 -5.90
C ASP A 274 4.32 -13.06 -5.79
N LEU A 275 3.99 -12.58 -4.60
CA LEU A 275 4.15 -11.17 -4.23
C LEU A 275 5.58 -11.00 -3.74
N ARG A 276 6.34 -10.13 -4.38
CA ARG A 276 7.74 -9.86 -4.06
C ARG A 276 7.89 -8.44 -3.50
N LEU A 277 8.45 -8.33 -2.29
CA LEU A 277 8.91 -7.09 -1.69
C LEU A 277 10.43 -6.97 -1.82
N ASP A 278 10.91 -5.92 -2.47
CA ASP A 278 12.32 -5.58 -2.54
C ASP A 278 12.62 -4.39 -1.63
N LEU A 279 13.56 -4.57 -0.69
CA LEU A 279 14.06 -3.54 0.21
C LEU A 279 15.41 -3.02 -0.29
N CYS A 280 15.69 -1.73 -0.12
CA CYS A 280 16.91 -1.04 -0.57
C CYS A 280 17.18 -1.25 -2.07
N VAL A 281 16.17 -0.98 -2.89
CA VAL A 281 16.13 -1.32 -4.32
C VAL A 281 17.33 -0.79 -5.13
N GLU A 282 17.87 0.39 -4.81
CA GLU A 282 19.03 0.98 -5.50
C GLU A 282 20.28 0.08 -5.44
N ASP A 283 20.44 -0.69 -4.36
CA ASP A 283 21.55 -1.64 -4.16
C ASP A 283 21.25 -3.03 -4.76
N GLY A 284 20.13 -3.18 -5.49
CA GLY A 284 19.60 -4.44 -5.95
C GLY A 284 20.42 -5.17 -7.01
N GLY A 285 20.43 -6.50 -6.91
CA GLY A 285 21.03 -7.41 -7.90
C GLY A 285 20.08 -7.75 -9.06
N GLU A 286 20.21 -8.95 -9.63
CA GLU A 286 19.37 -9.41 -10.75
C GLU A 286 17.87 -9.32 -10.45
N GLY A 287 17.09 -8.81 -11.42
CA GLY A 287 15.64 -8.63 -11.32
C GLY A 287 15.19 -7.28 -10.73
N VAL A 288 16.11 -6.48 -10.17
CA VAL A 288 15.84 -5.10 -9.75
C VAL A 288 15.98 -4.08 -10.90
N PRO A 289 17.00 -4.20 -11.79
CA PRO A 289 17.07 -3.39 -12.99
C PRO A 289 15.77 -3.49 -13.80
N GLY A 290 15.13 -2.34 -14.01
CA GLY A 290 13.87 -2.25 -14.77
C GLY A 290 12.60 -2.19 -13.91
N ILE A 291 12.64 -2.41 -12.59
CA ILE A 291 11.45 -2.22 -11.72
C ILE A 291 10.88 -0.81 -11.89
N ALA A 292 11.72 0.22 -11.80
CA ALA A 292 11.30 1.61 -12.00
C ALA A 292 10.69 1.83 -13.40
N GLY A 293 11.21 1.17 -14.44
CA GLY A 293 10.71 1.26 -15.82
C GLY A 293 9.37 0.55 -16.01
N LYS A 294 9.20 -0.64 -15.44
CA LYS A 294 7.93 -1.38 -15.41
C LYS A 294 6.87 -0.59 -14.65
N PHE A 295 7.21 -0.09 -13.48
CA PHE A 295 6.35 0.81 -12.70
C PHE A 295 5.94 2.04 -13.52
N SER A 296 6.90 2.73 -14.15
CA SER A 296 6.61 3.91 -14.97
C SER A 296 5.67 3.59 -16.14
N SER A 297 5.84 2.41 -16.76
CA SER A 297 4.98 1.95 -17.86
C SER A 297 3.55 1.68 -17.37
N TRP A 298 3.41 0.98 -16.24
CA TRP A 298 2.12 0.76 -15.59
C TRP A 298 1.45 2.10 -15.24
N ALA A 299 2.18 2.96 -14.54
CA ALA A 299 1.65 4.22 -14.00
C ALA A 299 1.10 5.12 -15.11
N GLN A 300 1.72 5.16 -16.29
CA GLN A 300 1.24 5.93 -17.46
C GLN A 300 -0.18 5.55 -17.91
N THR A 301 -0.59 4.31 -17.64
CA THR A 301 -1.92 3.79 -18.01
C THR A 301 -2.84 3.63 -16.81
N ALA A 302 -2.31 3.76 -15.59
CA ALA A 302 -3.04 3.56 -14.36
C ALA A 302 -4.08 4.66 -14.15
N THR A 303 -5.32 4.26 -13.88
CA THR A 303 -6.39 5.17 -13.42
C THR A 303 -6.40 5.36 -11.91
N HIS A 304 -5.49 4.68 -11.20
CA HIS A 304 -5.40 4.74 -9.75
C HIS A 304 -4.90 6.13 -9.30
N GLU A 305 -5.68 6.82 -8.45
CA GLU A 305 -5.45 8.21 -8.08
C GLU A 305 -4.06 8.44 -7.47
N VAL A 306 -3.62 7.51 -6.61
CA VAL A 306 -2.28 7.55 -6.01
C VAL A 306 -1.16 7.42 -7.05
N ALA A 307 -1.36 6.62 -8.10
CA ALA A 307 -0.35 6.46 -9.15
C ALA A 307 -0.20 7.75 -9.97
N MET A 308 -1.32 8.41 -10.27
CA MET A 308 -1.32 9.71 -10.95
C MET A 308 -0.61 10.79 -10.11
N LEU A 309 -0.84 10.81 -8.79
CA LEU A 309 -0.14 11.72 -7.88
C LEU A 309 1.35 11.46 -7.82
N GLN A 310 1.75 10.18 -7.80
CA GLN A 310 3.16 9.80 -7.82
C GLN A 310 3.86 10.27 -9.11
N MET A 311 3.23 10.08 -10.28
CA MET A 311 3.81 10.51 -11.56
C MET A 311 3.93 12.03 -11.71
N ASN A 312 2.93 12.80 -11.25
CA ASN A 312 2.97 14.26 -11.31
C ASN A 312 4.14 14.86 -10.49
N LYS A 313 4.67 14.10 -9.52
CA LYS A 313 5.81 14.50 -8.70
C LYS A 313 7.15 14.14 -9.35
N THR A 314 7.24 13.02 -10.06
CA THR A 314 8.46 12.59 -10.76
C THR A 314 8.64 13.28 -12.11
N ALA A 315 7.61 13.94 -12.65
CA ALA A 315 7.80 14.87 -13.75
C ALA A 315 8.79 15.96 -13.30
N PRO A 316 9.97 16.11 -13.94
CA PRO A 316 10.84 17.22 -13.63
C PRO A 316 10.03 18.51 -13.79
N PRO A 317 10.22 19.53 -12.93
CA PRO A 317 9.62 20.82 -13.18
C PRO A 317 9.99 21.17 -14.62
N LEU A 318 8.98 21.51 -15.43
CA LEU A 318 9.17 22.08 -16.76
C LEU A 318 10.05 23.32 -16.58
N SER A 319 11.36 23.09 -16.56
CA SER A 319 12.41 24.09 -16.63
C SER A 319 12.52 24.51 -18.10
N GLY A 320 11.35 24.79 -18.68
CA GLY A 320 11.18 25.54 -19.88
C GLY A 320 10.94 26.97 -19.46
N THR A 321 11.99 27.66 -19.01
CA THR A 321 12.21 29.02 -19.48
C THR A 321 12.48 28.94 -20.99
N THR A 322 11.47 28.55 -21.77
CA THR A 322 11.40 29.02 -23.14
C THR A 322 11.26 30.51 -23.01
N SER A 323 12.37 31.23 -23.23
CA SER A 323 12.33 32.66 -23.39
C SER A 323 11.19 32.98 -24.36
N LEU A 324 10.36 33.95 -23.98
CA LEU A 324 9.26 34.48 -24.78
C LEU A 324 9.72 35.18 -26.08
N SER A 325 10.91 34.85 -26.61
CA SER A 325 11.56 35.54 -27.73
C SER A 325 11.73 34.71 -29.00
N VAL A 326 11.33 33.42 -29.03
CA VAL A 326 11.33 32.62 -30.28
C VAL A 326 9.99 31.92 -30.46
N LEU A 327 8.93 32.71 -30.54
CA LEU A 327 7.62 32.29 -31.06
C LEU A 327 7.22 33.25 -32.18
N GLN A 328 8.13 33.41 -33.14
CA GLN A 328 7.78 33.82 -34.50
C GLN A 328 8.33 32.75 -35.44
N THR A 329 7.42 32.11 -36.16
CA THR A 329 7.68 31.27 -37.34
C THR A 329 7.97 29.79 -37.08
N VAL A 330 6.97 29.02 -36.58
CA VAL A 330 6.54 27.77 -37.25
C VAL A 330 5.05 27.57 -36.92
N VAL A 331 4.18 28.07 -37.78
CA VAL A 331 2.80 27.59 -37.88
C VAL A 331 2.89 26.24 -38.58
N SER A 332 2.86 25.15 -37.81
CA SER A 332 2.57 23.81 -38.36
C SER A 332 1.12 23.48 -38.06
N THR A 333 0.32 23.56 -39.11
CA THR A 333 -1.04 23.08 -39.24
C THR A 333 -1.14 21.62 -38.82
N VAL A 334 -1.82 21.34 -37.70
CA VAL A 334 -2.38 20.02 -37.42
C VAL A 334 -3.84 20.05 -37.85
N LEU A 335 -4.12 19.51 -39.04
CA LEU A 335 -5.47 19.30 -39.54
C LEU A 335 -5.97 17.95 -39.01
N GLN A 336 -6.72 17.93 -37.91
CA GLN A 336 -7.47 16.73 -37.52
C GLN A 336 -8.81 16.72 -38.27
N THR A 337 -8.94 15.76 -39.18
CA THR A 337 -10.20 15.50 -39.90
C THR A 337 -11.00 14.48 -39.11
N VAL A 338 -11.93 14.93 -38.26
CA VAL A 338 -12.91 14.03 -37.64
C VAL A 338 -14.09 13.90 -38.60
N THR A 339 -14.18 12.74 -39.26
CA THR A 339 -15.32 12.43 -40.13
C THR A 339 -16.42 11.79 -39.30
N LEU A 340 -17.34 12.61 -38.79
CA LEU A 340 -18.66 12.14 -38.34
C LEU A 340 -19.66 12.50 -39.44
N ARG A 341 -20.36 11.48 -39.93
CA ARG A 341 -21.41 11.64 -40.94
C ARG A 341 -22.47 12.61 -40.41
N ILE A 342 -22.74 13.62 -41.22
CA ILE A 342 -23.80 14.64 -41.13
C ILE A 342 -23.36 15.91 -40.35
N GLN A 343 -23.20 16.99 -41.13
CA GLN A 343 -22.88 18.39 -40.79
C GLN A 343 -21.42 18.76 -40.46
N THR A 344 -20.82 19.48 -41.41
CA THR A 344 -19.53 20.17 -41.25
C THR A 344 -19.80 21.59 -40.76
N SER A 345 -19.33 21.95 -39.57
CA SER A 345 -19.30 23.33 -39.08
C SER A 345 -17.86 23.74 -38.82
N THR A 346 -17.41 24.81 -39.46
CA THR A 346 -16.08 25.40 -39.26
C THR A 346 -16.19 26.46 -38.17
N VAL A 347 -15.53 26.27 -37.03
CA VAL A 347 -15.40 27.31 -35.99
C VAL A 347 -14.00 27.89 -36.05
N VAL A 348 -13.90 29.17 -36.41
CA VAL A 348 -12.65 29.93 -36.40
C VAL A 348 -12.60 30.71 -35.10
N PHE A 349 -11.64 30.40 -34.22
CA PHE A 349 -11.32 31.24 -33.08
C PHE A 349 -10.17 32.18 -33.45
N ALA A 350 -10.47 33.47 -33.60
CA ALA A 350 -9.46 34.52 -33.69
C ALA A 350 -9.18 35.05 -32.28
N ALA A 351 -7.95 34.87 -31.79
CA ALA A 351 -7.48 35.54 -30.58
C ALA A 351 -6.90 36.91 -30.96
N THR A 352 -7.55 37.99 -30.54
CA THR A 352 -6.99 39.35 -30.62
C THR A 352 -6.05 39.60 -29.44
N PRO A 353 -4.85 40.16 -29.65
CA PRO A 353 -3.95 40.52 -28.55
C PRO A 353 -4.43 41.82 -27.90
N SER A 354 -4.71 41.78 -26.60
CA SER A 354 -5.02 42.95 -25.78
C SER A 354 -3.74 43.57 -25.22
N ASN A 355 -3.39 44.75 -25.73
CA ASN A 355 -2.62 45.77 -25.01
C ASN A 355 -2.97 47.11 -25.66
N VAL A 356 -3.54 48.06 -24.90
CA VAL A 356 -3.42 49.53 -25.06
C VAL A 356 -4.36 50.20 -24.04
N ASN A 357 -3.77 51.02 -23.17
CA ASN A 357 -4.47 52.05 -22.39
C ASN A 357 -5.23 52.97 -23.35
N THR A 358 -6.55 53.11 -23.17
CA THR A 358 -7.32 54.12 -23.89
C THR A 358 -8.06 55.01 -22.90
N VAL A 359 -7.68 56.28 -22.93
CA VAL A 359 -8.29 57.40 -22.22
C VAL A 359 -9.69 57.64 -22.79
N VAL A 360 -10.70 57.68 -21.91
CA VAL A 360 -12.08 58.01 -22.29
C VAL A 360 -12.26 59.53 -22.27
N SER A 361 -12.69 60.10 -23.40
CA SER A 361 -13.28 61.44 -23.49
C SER A 361 -14.72 61.28 -23.97
N SER A 362 -15.65 61.92 -23.27
CA SER A 362 -17.09 61.88 -23.55
C SER A 362 -17.50 62.98 -24.53
N SER A 363 -18.43 62.67 -25.44
CA SER A 363 -19.40 63.64 -25.96
C SER A 363 -20.69 62.93 -26.36
N THR A 364 -21.80 63.55 -25.99
CA THR A 364 -23.19 63.10 -26.13
C THR A 364 -23.71 63.48 -27.51
N ALA A 365 -24.53 62.61 -28.12
CA ALA A 365 -25.20 62.87 -29.39
C ALA A 365 -26.34 63.89 -29.26
N ALA A 366 -26.58 64.60 -30.37
CA ALA A 366 -27.88 64.64 -31.01
C ALA A 366 -27.69 64.22 -32.47
#